data_AF-A0A813GFK6-F1
#
_entry.id   AF-A0A813GFK6-F1
#
_cell.length_a   1.000
_cell.length_b   1.000
_cell.length_c   1.000
_cell.angle_alpha   90.00
_cell.angle_beta   90.00
_cell.angle_gamma   90.00
#
_symmetry.space_group_name_H-M   'P 1'
#
loop_
_entity.id
_entity.type
_entity.pdbx_description
1 polymer ?
#
loop_
_entity_poly.entity_id
_entity_poly.type
_entity_poly.pdbx_seq_one_letter_code
_entity_poly.pdbx_strand_id
1 'polypeptide(L)'
;MGLYPGDPGPPGADCAGTVLEVGERVEHIRPGEDIFGEAPGCLSTYHLAPAPLLTQKPPSWSFEEACTMPVIFVTVEESLGDLAKLKKGERVLVHAAAGGVGLVAIQYAQFVGAEVFATAGADEKHDFLRGLGVKYITSSRNGAKFEEEMRQFLQEDGAEGVDVVLNSLSHDDYIPRSLALLRQGGRFMEIGKRGIWTHEQMREARPDVQYERIEADTMMEKEPWRYNGYLKRLLERVDAGGLLPINMRLGFASGYLLVGVASSVFWFVVGLRMSYLSRHVFQGFEEGVAYWQLLLFVYLVVACICWYVWLFCLF
;
A
#
# COMPACT_ATOMS: atom_id res chain seq x y z
N MET A 1 -15.99 12.24 3.59
CA MET A 1 -15.29 12.66 2.35
C MET A 1 -15.83 11.98 1.07
N GLY A 2 -16.50 10.82 1.08
CA GLY A 2 -17.23 10.35 -0.14
C GLY A 2 -16.36 10.13 -1.39
N LEU A 3 -15.05 9.93 -1.21
CA LEU A 3 -14.06 9.88 -2.30
C LEU A 3 -13.87 8.46 -2.85
N TYR A 4 -14.42 7.43 -2.20
CA TYR A 4 -14.43 6.07 -2.72
C TYR A 4 -15.69 5.90 -3.58
N PRO A 5 -15.61 5.39 -4.82
CA PRO A 5 -16.79 5.05 -5.58
C PRO A 5 -17.51 3.89 -4.89
N GLY A 6 -18.68 4.15 -4.31
CA GLY A 6 -19.50 3.14 -3.61
C GLY A 6 -19.28 3.09 -2.10
N ASP A 7 -19.81 2.03 -1.49
CA ASP A 7 -19.66 1.76 -0.05
C ASP A 7 -18.30 1.11 0.22
N PRO A 8 -17.41 1.72 1.04
CA PRO A 8 -16.14 1.11 1.39
C PRO A 8 -16.28 -0.13 2.30
N GLY A 9 -17.48 -0.42 2.79
CA GLY A 9 -17.74 -1.54 3.69
C GLY A 9 -17.17 -1.33 5.10
N PRO A 10 -17.31 -2.34 5.98
CA PRO A 10 -16.71 -2.30 7.31
C PRO A 10 -15.18 -2.25 7.23
N PRO A 11 -14.51 -1.59 8.19
CA PRO A 11 -13.05 -1.43 8.16
C PRO A 11 -12.33 -2.75 8.43
N GLY A 12 -11.20 -2.94 7.75
CA GLY A 12 -10.40 -4.18 7.78
C GLY A 12 -10.57 -4.97 6.50
N ALA A 13 -9.48 -5.56 6.01
CA ALA A 13 -9.48 -6.43 4.84
C ALA A 13 -8.41 -7.51 5.07
N ASP A 14 -7.13 -7.15 4.95
CA ASP A 14 -6.03 -8.06 5.27
C ASP A 14 -6.07 -8.52 6.73
N CYS A 15 -5.96 -9.83 6.94
CA CYS A 15 -5.94 -10.45 8.26
C CYS A 15 -4.98 -11.64 8.34
N ALA A 16 -4.59 -11.98 9.56
CA ALA A 16 -3.97 -13.26 9.90
C ALA A 16 -4.49 -13.73 11.26
N GLY A 17 -4.68 -15.04 11.42
CA GLY A 17 -5.24 -15.61 12.66
C GLY A 17 -5.33 -17.14 12.59
N THR A 18 -5.90 -17.75 13.62
CA THR A 18 -6.05 -19.21 13.72
C THR A 18 -7.51 -19.62 13.43
N VAL A 19 -7.69 -20.63 12.61
CA VAL A 19 -9.02 -21.16 12.24
C VAL A 19 -9.66 -21.84 13.45
N LEU A 20 -10.87 -21.45 13.82
CA LEU A 20 -11.64 -22.10 14.89
C LEU A 20 -12.58 -23.16 14.35
N GLU A 21 -13.31 -22.82 13.29
CA GLU A 21 -14.31 -23.65 12.64
C GLU A 21 -14.29 -23.39 11.14
N VAL A 22 -14.74 -24.38 10.36
CA VAL A 22 -14.86 -24.28 8.89
C VAL A 22 -16.24 -24.77 8.46
N GLY A 23 -16.78 -24.18 7.38
CA GLY A 23 -18.03 -24.67 6.79
C GLY A 23 -17.86 -26.06 6.17
N GLU A 24 -18.95 -26.83 6.06
CA GLU A 24 -18.94 -28.24 5.61
C GLU A 24 -18.26 -28.48 4.25
N ARG A 25 -18.24 -27.47 3.37
CA ARG A 25 -17.67 -27.56 2.00
C ARG A 25 -16.25 -27.00 1.88
N VAL A 26 -15.61 -26.67 3.00
CA VAL A 26 -14.26 -26.11 3.03
C VAL A 26 -13.26 -27.24 3.26
N GLU A 27 -12.40 -27.49 2.27
CA GLU A 27 -11.48 -28.65 2.29
C GLU A 27 -10.00 -28.26 2.40
N HIS A 28 -9.63 -27.02 2.06
CA HIS A 28 -8.24 -26.56 1.95
C HIS A 28 -7.68 -25.87 3.20
N ILE A 29 -8.52 -25.63 4.22
CA ILE A 29 -8.13 -25.11 5.53
C ILE A 29 -8.81 -25.92 6.63
N ARG A 30 -8.17 -26.05 7.79
CA ARG A 30 -8.67 -26.86 8.92
C ARG A 30 -8.66 -26.10 10.24
N PRO A 31 -9.55 -26.42 11.20
CA PRO A 31 -9.45 -25.91 12.57
C PRO A 31 -8.05 -26.13 13.17
N GLY A 32 -7.54 -25.11 13.84
CA GLY A 32 -6.20 -25.08 14.43
C GLY A 32 -5.09 -24.62 13.48
N GLU A 33 -5.34 -24.44 12.19
CA GLU A 33 -4.34 -23.89 11.26
C GLU A 33 -4.22 -22.37 11.40
N ASP A 34 -2.98 -21.88 11.32
CA ASP A 34 -2.70 -20.46 11.20
C ASP A 34 -2.80 -20.03 9.74
N ILE A 35 -3.67 -19.06 9.47
CA ILE A 35 -3.99 -18.58 8.14
C ILE A 35 -3.72 -17.08 8.00
N PHE A 36 -3.66 -16.64 6.76
CA PHE A 36 -3.66 -15.23 6.39
C PHE A 36 -4.37 -15.04 5.05
N GLY A 37 -4.78 -13.82 4.76
CA GLY A 37 -5.48 -13.49 3.53
C GLY A 37 -6.38 -12.28 3.71
N GLU A 38 -7.47 -12.24 2.95
CA GLU A 38 -8.44 -11.16 3.00
C GLU A 38 -9.76 -11.60 3.65
N ALA A 39 -10.28 -10.72 4.50
CA ALA A 39 -11.53 -10.86 5.23
C ALA A 39 -12.14 -9.45 5.42
N PRO A 40 -13.14 -9.05 4.61
CA PRO A 40 -13.68 -7.70 4.68
C PRO A 40 -14.37 -7.45 6.02
N GLY A 41 -13.98 -6.40 6.74
CA GLY A 41 -14.51 -6.09 8.07
C GLY A 41 -13.85 -6.87 9.21
N CYS A 42 -12.63 -7.38 9.02
CA CYS A 42 -11.95 -8.24 9.98
C CYS A 42 -11.47 -7.58 11.29
N LEU A 43 -11.73 -6.28 11.52
CA LEU A 43 -11.37 -5.62 12.78
C LEU A 43 -12.27 -6.06 13.95
N SER A 44 -12.07 -7.30 14.40
CA SER A 44 -12.86 -7.99 15.41
C SER A 44 -12.05 -9.14 16.03
N THR A 45 -12.47 -9.64 17.20
CA THR A 45 -11.81 -10.80 17.84
C THR A 45 -12.11 -12.11 17.11
N TYR A 46 -13.30 -12.21 16.53
CA TYR A 46 -13.78 -13.36 15.76
C TYR A 46 -14.48 -12.86 14.51
N HIS A 47 -14.18 -13.45 13.36
CA HIS A 47 -14.69 -13.02 12.08
C HIS A 47 -14.99 -14.20 11.16
N LEU A 48 -16.08 -14.11 10.38
CA LEU A 48 -16.40 -15.06 9.33
C LEU A 48 -15.80 -14.55 8.02
N ALA A 49 -14.88 -15.31 7.44
CA ALA A 49 -14.19 -14.95 6.21
C ALA A 49 -14.49 -15.93 5.07
N PRO A 50 -14.53 -15.47 3.81
CA PRO A 50 -14.62 -16.37 2.67
C PRO A 50 -13.38 -17.26 2.57
N ALA A 51 -13.53 -18.57 2.76
CA ALA A 51 -12.41 -19.51 2.75
C ALA A 51 -11.50 -19.42 1.48
N PRO A 52 -12.01 -19.15 0.27
CA PRO A 52 -11.16 -18.95 -0.91
C PRO A 52 -10.19 -17.76 -0.80
N LEU A 53 -10.47 -16.75 0.02
CA LEU A 53 -9.61 -15.57 0.19
C LEU A 53 -8.52 -15.79 1.25
N LEU A 54 -8.44 -16.99 1.84
CA LEU A 54 -7.50 -17.35 2.90
C LEU A 54 -6.60 -18.52 2.49
N THR A 55 -5.35 -18.49 2.95
CA THR A 55 -4.43 -19.62 2.87
C THR A 55 -3.56 -19.74 4.11
N GLN A 56 -2.74 -20.78 4.20
CA GLN A 56 -1.87 -21.02 5.34
C GLN A 56 -0.83 -19.89 5.47
N LYS A 57 -0.62 -19.43 6.70
CA LYS A 57 0.39 -18.44 7.04
C LYS A 57 1.80 -19.04 6.84
N PRO A 58 2.77 -18.29 6.29
CA PRO A 58 4.17 -18.72 6.35
C PRO A 58 4.58 -19.04 7.80
N PRO A 59 5.14 -20.23 8.08
CA PRO A 59 5.46 -20.63 9.46
C PRO A 59 6.55 -19.77 10.09
N SER A 60 7.42 -19.18 9.26
CA SER A 60 8.52 -18.29 9.68
C SER A 60 8.07 -16.89 10.10
N TRP A 61 6.82 -16.49 9.83
CA TRP A 61 6.34 -15.14 10.08
C TRP A 61 5.41 -15.06 11.28
N SER A 62 5.42 -13.94 11.99
CA SER A 62 4.38 -13.62 12.97
C SER A 62 3.04 -13.34 12.28
N PHE A 63 1.95 -13.31 13.05
CA PHE A 63 0.65 -12.91 12.51
C PHE A 63 0.66 -11.47 11.99
N GLU A 64 1.33 -10.58 12.73
CA GLU A 64 1.50 -9.19 12.34
C GLU A 64 2.23 -9.05 11.01
N GLU A 65 3.33 -9.78 10.84
CA GLU A 65 4.10 -9.80 9.59
C GLU A 65 3.26 -10.33 8.43
N ALA A 66 2.57 -11.47 8.62
CA ALA A 66 1.73 -12.06 7.59
C ALA A 66 0.56 -11.16 7.19
N CYS A 67 -0.05 -10.46 8.15
CA CYS A 67 -1.14 -9.52 7.88
C CYS A 67 -0.72 -8.33 7.02
N THR A 68 0.58 -8.03 6.88
CA THR A 68 1.03 -6.94 6.01
C THR A 68 0.94 -7.24 4.52
N MET A 69 0.80 -8.51 4.13
CA MET A 69 1.13 -8.95 2.78
C MET A 69 -0.04 -9.23 1.81
N PRO A 70 -1.24 -9.71 2.21
CA PRO A 70 -2.20 -10.29 1.27
C PRO A 70 -2.49 -9.44 0.04
N VAL A 71 -3.11 -8.27 0.20
CA VAL A 71 -3.51 -7.45 -0.95
C VAL A 71 -2.30 -6.88 -1.67
N ILE A 72 -1.30 -6.40 -0.92
CA ILE A 72 -0.16 -5.72 -1.54
C ILE A 72 0.73 -6.68 -2.35
N PHE A 73 0.88 -7.93 -1.90
CA PHE A 73 1.60 -8.95 -2.63
C PHE A 73 0.86 -9.36 -3.89
N VAL A 74 -0.43 -9.67 -3.77
CA VAL A 74 -1.27 -10.05 -4.91
C VAL A 74 -1.23 -8.95 -5.99
N THR A 75 -1.31 -7.69 -5.57
CA THR A 75 -1.21 -6.53 -6.48
C THR A 75 0.11 -6.52 -7.25
N VAL A 76 1.24 -6.78 -6.58
CA VAL A 76 2.56 -6.79 -7.24
C VAL A 76 2.73 -8.02 -8.12
N GLU A 77 2.31 -9.19 -7.67
CA GLU A 77 2.45 -10.44 -8.41
C GLU A 77 1.62 -10.43 -9.70
N GLU A 78 0.38 -9.92 -9.64
CA GLU A 78 -0.44 -9.73 -10.83
C GLU A 78 0.17 -8.69 -11.77
N SER A 79 0.54 -7.52 -11.25
CA SER A 79 1.02 -6.40 -12.07
C SER A 79 2.39 -6.66 -12.69
N LEU A 80 3.40 -6.95 -11.88
CA LEU A 80 4.78 -7.10 -12.34
C LEU A 80 5.10 -8.52 -12.80
N GLY A 81 4.48 -9.53 -12.18
CA GLY A 81 4.71 -10.94 -12.51
C GLY A 81 3.92 -11.41 -13.72
N ASP A 82 2.60 -11.36 -13.65
CA ASP A 82 1.75 -12.01 -14.67
C ASP A 82 1.48 -11.10 -15.87
N LEU A 83 1.20 -9.81 -15.65
CA LEU A 83 0.81 -8.87 -16.70
C LEU A 83 2.01 -8.20 -17.37
N ALA A 84 2.86 -7.49 -16.60
CA ALA A 84 4.04 -6.83 -17.16
C ALA A 84 5.18 -7.81 -17.46
N LYS A 85 5.21 -8.97 -16.77
CA LYS A 85 6.25 -9.99 -16.91
C LYS A 85 7.65 -9.40 -16.83
N LEU A 86 7.89 -8.62 -15.77
CA LEU A 86 9.14 -7.90 -15.55
C LEU A 86 10.33 -8.85 -15.64
N LYS A 87 11.36 -8.46 -16.38
CA LYS A 87 12.56 -9.28 -16.62
C LYS A 87 13.81 -8.65 -16.03
N LYS A 88 14.81 -9.49 -15.80
CA LYS A 88 16.16 -9.06 -15.43
C LYS A 88 16.69 -8.02 -16.42
N GLY A 89 17.24 -6.93 -15.90
CA GLY A 89 17.81 -5.81 -16.67
C GLY A 89 16.79 -4.82 -17.23
N GLU A 90 15.48 -5.05 -17.05
CA GLU A 90 14.46 -4.03 -17.32
C GLU A 90 14.45 -2.97 -16.22
N ARG A 91 14.08 -1.75 -16.57
CA ARG A 91 13.82 -0.63 -15.67
C ARG A 91 12.35 -0.56 -15.32
N VAL A 92 12.06 -0.44 -14.03
CA VAL A 92 10.70 -0.25 -13.52
C VAL A 92 10.62 1.07 -12.75
N LEU A 93 9.66 1.92 -13.12
CA LEU A 93 9.28 3.10 -12.35
C LEU A 93 8.16 2.73 -11.37
N VAL A 94 8.42 2.84 -10.07
CA VAL A 94 7.46 2.59 -8.99
C VAL A 94 7.06 3.92 -8.35
N HIS A 95 5.80 4.30 -8.54
CA HIS A 95 5.27 5.51 -7.90
C HIS A 95 4.87 5.27 -6.45
N ALA A 96 5.05 6.31 -5.62
CA ALA A 96 4.76 6.26 -4.17
C ALA A 96 5.43 5.05 -3.48
N ALA A 97 6.69 4.80 -3.84
CA ALA A 97 7.40 3.54 -3.57
C ALA A 97 7.60 3.23 -2.07
N ALA A 98 7.49 4.25 -1.20
CA ALA A 98 7.54 4.09 0.25
C ALA A 98 6.20 3.63 0.89
N GLY A 99 5.17 3.34 0.08
CA GLY A 99 3.92 2.71 0.52
C GLY A 99 3.97 1.18 0.43
N GLY A 100 2.98 0.48 0.98
CA GLY A 100 2.97 -0.99 1.05
C GLY A 100 3.23 -1.70 -0.28
N VAL A 101 2.43 -1.42 -1.32
CA VAL A 101 2.63 -1.99 -2.67
C VAL A 101 4.01 -1.63 -3.23
N GLY A 102 4.44 -0.39 -3.04
CA GLY A 102 5.75 0.09 -3.51
C GLY A 102 6.93 -0.68 -2.91
N LEU A 103 6.86 -1.00 -1.62
CA LEU A 103 7.91 -1.76 -0.93
C LEU A 103 7.97 -3.21 -1.38
N VAL A 104 6.83 -3.85 -1.63
CA VAL A 104 6.81 -5.19 -2.24
C VAL A 104 7.31 -5.14 -3.68
N ALA A 105 6.95 -4.11 -4.44
CA ALA A 105 7.40 -3.93 -5.82
C ALA A 105 8.92 -3.75 -5.93
N ILE A 106 9.54 -3.02 -4.99
CA ILE A 106 11.00 -2.90 -4.91
C ILE A 106 11.65 -4.25 -4.65
N GLN A 107 11.17 -4.99 -3.63
CA GLN A 107 11.70 -6.33 -3.32
C GLN A 107 11.56 -7.27 -4.52
N TYR A 108 10.40 -7.26 -5.17
CA TYR A 108 10.12 -8.04 -6.37
C TYR A 108 11.09 -7.71 -7.51
N ALA A 109 11.25 -6.42 -7.82
CA ALA A 109 12.10 -5.96 -8.90
C ALA A 109 13.58 -6.33 -8.65
N GLN A 110 14.06 -6.14 -7.42
CA GLN A 110 15.41 -6.52 -7.02
C GLN A 110 15.64 -8.03 -7.09
N PHE A 111 14.67 -8.83 -6.65
CA PHE A 111 14.72 -10.29 -6.77
C PHE A 111 14.82 -10.76 -8.23
N VAL A 112 14.06 -10.13 -9.13
CA VAL A 112 14.12 -10.38 -10.58
C VAL A 112 15.44 -9.88 -11.20
N GLY A 113 16.11 -8.91 -10.57
CA GLY A 113 17.28 -8.23 -11.10
C GLY A 113 16.95 -7.12 -12.09
N ALA A 114 15.82 -6.44 -11.88
CA ALA A 114 15.42 -5.22 -12.57
C ALA A 114 15.96 -3.97 -11.86
N GLU A 115 16.17 -2.88 -12.61
CA GLU A 115 16.62 -1.59 -12.07
C GLU A 115 15.41 -0.76 -11.64
N VAL A 116 15.45 -0.22 -10.41
CA VAL A 116 14.30 0.48 -9.83
C VAL A 116 14.48 2.00 -9.88
N PHE A 117 13.51 2.66 -10.49
CA PHE A 117 13.28 4.10 -10.39
C PHE A 117 12.08 4.31 -9.49
N ALA A 118 12.14 5.26 -8.57
CA ALA A 118 11.10 5.42 -7.56
C ALA A 118 10.67 6.87 -7.40
N THR A 119 9.42 7.06 -7.00
CA THR A 119 8.97 8.35 -6.46
C THR A 119 8.53 8.23 -5.01
N ALA A 120 8.85 9.24 -4.20
CA ALA A 120 8.38 9.36 -2.83
C ALA A 120 8.19 10.82 -2.43
N GLY A 121 7.37 11.04 -1.39
CA GLY A 121 6.92 12.37 -1.01
C GLY A 121 7.97 13.21 -0.27
N ALA A 122 8.38 12.75 0.92
CA ALA A 122 9.28 13.49 1.82
C ALA A 122 10.71 12.94 1.74
N ASP A 123 11.71 13.77 2.01
CA ASP A 123 13.13 13.41 1.93
C ASP A 123 13.49 12.24 2.86
N GLU A 124 12.88 12.16 4.04
CA GLU A 124 13.07 11.04 4.97
C GLU A 124 12.67 9.69 4.35
N LYS A 125 11.65 9.70 3.46
CA LYS A 125 11.25 8.52 2.69
C LYS A 125 12.23 8.22 1.57
N HIS A 126 12.89 9.23 1.00
CA HIS A 126 13.94 9.02 0.01
C HIS A 126 15.12 8.33 0.68
N ASP A 127 15.56 8.80 1.85
CA ASP A 127 16.66 8.17 2.60
C ASP A 127 16.34 6.72 2.96
N PHE A 128 15.11 6.44 3.38
CA PHE A 128 14.66 5.08 3.62
C PHE A 128 14.75 4.20 2.36
N LEU A 129 14.27 4.69 1.21
CA LEU A 129 14.35 3.96 -0.06
C LEU A 129 15.81 3.75 -0.53
N ARG A 130 16.70 4.72 -0.29
CA ARG A 130 18.16 4.54 -0.51
C ARG A 130 18.72 3.42 0.36
N GLY A 131 18.27 3.33 1.62
CA GLY A 131 18.61 2.24 2.52
C GLY A 131 18.15 0.86 2.04
N LEU A 132 17.12 0.81 1.18
CA LEU A 132 16.68 -0.40 0.49
C LEU A 132 17.42 -0.65 -0.83
N GLY A 133 18.44 0.15 -1.17
CA GLY A 133 19.23 0.01 -2.38
C GLY A 133 18.61 0.66 -3.63
N VAL A 134 17.58 1.49 -3.49
CA VAL A 134 17.03 2.26 -4.62
C VAL A 134 17.91 3.47 -4.91
N LYS A 135 18.48 3.54 -6.11
CA LYS A 135 19.41 4.60 -6.52
C LYS A 135 18.70 5.86 -7.01
N TYR A 136 17.70 5.69 -7.87
CA TYR A 136 17.03 6.77 -8.58
C TYR A 136 15.70 7.11 -7.91
N ILE A 137 15.66 8.19 -7.13
CA ILE A 137 14.48 8.58 -6.35
C ILE A 137 14.18 10.06 -6.57
N THR A 138 12.93 10.37 -6.92
CA THR A 138 12.44 11.73 -7.11
C THR A 138 11.09 11.96 -6.40
N SER A 139 10.54 13.16 -6.52
CA SER A 139 9.30 13.56 -5.86
C SER A 139 8.09 12.75 -6.36
N SER A 140 7.18 12.42 -5.44
CA SER A 140 5.81 11.95 -5.75
C SER A 140 4.75 13.05 -5.56
N ARG A 141 5.19 14.30 -5.35
CA ARG A 141 4.34 15.46 -4.99
C ARG A 141 4.57 16.67 -5.89
N ASN A 142 5.56 16.63 -6.78
CA ASN A 142 5.87 17.69 -7.74
C ASN A 142 6.19 17.04 -9.08
N GLY A 143 5.26 17.14 -10.03
CA GLY A 143 5.31 16.51 -11.34
C GLY A 143 6.39 17.10 -12.25
N ALA A 144 6.61 18.41 -12.19
CA ALA A 144 7.67 19.07 -12.96
C ALA A 144 9.07 18.61 -12.52
N LYS A 145 9.32 18.57 -11.21
CA LYS A 145 10.56 18.06 -10.63
C LYS A 145 10.75 16.58 -10.96
N PHE A 146 9.69 15.78 -10.82
CA PHE A 146 9.68 14.36 -11.19
C PHE A 146 10.14 14.15 -12.64
N GLU A 147 9.56 14.88 -13.59
CA GLU A 147 9.90 14.71 -15.01
C GLU A 147 11.35 15.13 -15.31
N GLU A 148 11.80 16.24 -14.75
CA GLU A 148 13.17 16.73 -14.93
C GLU A 148 14.20 15.74 -14.38
N GLU A 149 14.06 15.32 -13.13
CA GLU A 149 14.99 14.40 -12.47
C GLU A 149 14.96 13.01 -13.10
N MET A 150 13.80 12.51 -13.53
CA MET A 150 13.72 11.22 -14.23
C MET A 150 14.50 11.22 -15.55
N ARG A 151 14.46 12.31 -16.32
CA ARG A 151 15.26 12.42 -17.54
C ARG A 151 16.76 12.38 -17.26
N GLN A 152 17.20 13.04 -16.17
CA GLN A 152 18.58 13.00 -15.72
C GLN A 152 18.97 11.57 -15.28
N PHE A 153 18.14 10.91 -14.48
CA PHE A 153 18.39 9.55 -14.00
C PHE A 153 18.49 8.54 -15.15
N LEU A 154 17.60 8.64 -16.15
CA LEU A 154 17.65 7.80 -17.35
C LEU A 154 18.94 8.03 -18.14
N GLN A 155 19.37 9.29 -18.29
CA GLN A 155 20.64 9.62 -18.93
C GLN A 155 21.83 9.03 -18.16
N GLU A 156 21.84 9.12 -16.83
CA GLU A 156 22.88 8.53 -15.98
C GLU A 156 22.91 7.01 -16.04
N ASP A 157 21.74 6.36 -16.15
CA ASP A 157 21.60 4.92 -16.35
C ASP A 157 21.94 4.47 -17.79
N GLY A 158 22.09 5.41 -18.73
CA GLY A 158 22.31 5.12 -20.15
C GLY A 158 21.08 4.53 -20.84
N ALA A 159 19.88 4.83 -20.35
CA ALA A 159 18.61 4.35 -20.86
C ALA A 159 17.81 5.46 -21.54
N GLU A 160 17.07 5.13 -22.60
CA GLU A 160 16.20 6.08 -23.31
C GLU A 160 14.82 6.21 -22.66
N GLY A 161 14.48 5.31 -21.73
CA GLY A 161 13.19 5.26 -21.05
C GLY A 161 13.09 4.07 -20.10
N VAL A 162 11.99 3.99 -19.36
CA VAL A 162 11.66 2.84 -18.52
C VAL A 162 10.85 1.80 -19.29
N ASP A 163 10.96 0.55 -18.87
CA ASP A 163 10.32 -0.58 -19.53
C ASP A 163 8.92 -0.88 -18.96
N VAL A 164 8.73 -0.60 -17.66
CA VAL A 164 7.49 -0.80 -16.91
C VAL A 164 7.24 0.40 -16.00
N VAL A 165 5.99 0.84 -15.89
CA VAL A 165 5.52 1.79 -14.87
C VAL A 165 4.50 1.07 -13.99
N LEU A 166 4.68 1.14 -12.67
CA LEU A 166 3.67 0.79 -11.68
C LEU A 166 3.14 2.09 -11.05
N ASN A 167 1.96 2.52 -11.51
CA ASN A 167 1.38 3.81 -11.17
C ASN A 167 0.29 3.73 -10.10
N SER A 168 0.25 4.74 -9.23
CA SER A 168 -0.84 5.00 -8.29
C SER A 168 -1.22 6.49 -8.20
N LEU A 169 -0.60 7.35 -9.03
CA LEU A 169 -0.68 8.80 -8.95
C LEU A 169 -1.36 9.35 -10.20
N SER A 170 -2.36 10.21 -9.99
CA SER A 170 -3.14 10.83 -11.07
C SER A 170 -3.17 12.36 -10.98
N HIS A 171 -2.70 12.93 -9.86
CA HIS A 171 -2.59 14.37 -9.68
C HIS A 171 -1.37 14.90 -10.47
N ASP A 172 -1.33 16.21 -10.69
CA ASP A 172 -0.14 16.93 -11.21
C ASP A 172 0.49 16.28 -12.47
N ASP A 173 -0.40 15.74 -13.33
CA ASP A 173 -0.06 15.11 -14.61
C ASP A 173 0.90 13.91 -14.53
N TYR A 174 0.92 13.18 -13.42
CA TYR A 174 1.79 12.01 -13.27
C TYR A 174 1.56 10.93 -14.33
N ILE A 175 0.32 10.69 -14.77
CA ILE A 175 0.02 9.72 -15.84
C ILE A 175 0.71 10.13 -17.15
N PRO A 176 0.42 11.30 -17.78
CA PRO A 176 1.06 11.67 -19.04
C PRO A 176 2.57 11.86 -18.92
N ARG A 177 3.09 12.37 -17.78
CA ARG A 177 4.55 12.48 -17.56
C ARG A 177 5.23 11.12 -17.54
N SER A 178 4.65 10.15 -16.84
CA SER A 178 5.20 8.79 -16.76
C SER A 178 5.06 8.04 -18.08
N LEU A 179 3.96 8.29 -18.79
CA LEU A 179 3.73 7.76 -20.14
C LEU A 179 4.78 8.26 -21.14
N ALA A 180 5.25 9.51 -21.02
CA ALA A 180 6.31 10.07 -21.84
C ALA A 180 7.70 9.46 -21.55
N LEU A 181 7.89 8.83 -20.38
CA LEU A 181 9.13 8.17 -19.98
C LEU A 181 9.18 6.69 -20.37
N LEU A 182 8.06 6.10 -20.77
CA LEU A 182 8.01 4.71 -21.25
C LEU A 182 8.64 4.57 -22.63
N ARG A 183 9.55 3.60 -22.77
CA ARG A 183 10.08 3.17 -24.07
C ARG A 183 8.96 2.70 -25.00
N GLN A 184 9.29 2.52 -26.28
CA GLN A 184 8.38 1.89 -27.25
C GLN A 184 7.99 0.48 -26.80
N GLY A 185 6.70 0.15 -26.81
CA GLY A 185 6.21 -1.15 -26.34
C GLY A 185 6.25 -1.33 -24.83
N GLY A 186 6.36 -0.23 -24.07
CA GLY A 186 6.37 -0.23 -22.62
C GLY A 186 5.06 -0.73 -21.99
N ARG A 187 5.09 -1.06 -20.70
CA ARG A 187 3.93 -1.54 -19.94
C ARG A 187 3.58 -0.57 -18.83
N PHE A 188 2.33 -0.14 -18.75
CA PHE A 188 1.82 0.77 -17.74
C PHE A 188 0.77 0.05 -16.89
N MET A 189 1.14 -0.33 -15.68
CA MET A 189 0.27 -1.01 -14.72
C MET A 189 -0.31 0.03 -13.74
N GLU A 190 -1.62 0.22 -13.77
CA GLU A 190 -2.33 1.21 -12.94
C GLU A 190 -3.03 0.55 -11.76
N ILE A 191 -2.64 0.91 -10.54
CA ILE A 191 -3.32 0.48 -9.31
C ILE A 191 -4.20 1.60 -8.71
N GLY A 192 -4.12 2.81 -9.25
CA GLY A 192 -4.98 3.93 -8.87
C GLY A 192 -6.42 3.70 -9.27
N LYS A 193 -7.36 4.35 -8.56
CA LYS A 193 -8.80 4.29 -8.85
C LYS A 193 -9.43 5.64 -9.18
N ARG A 194 -8.70 6.74 -8.97
CA ARG A 194 -9.20 8.11 -9.12
C ARG A 194 -8.44 8.81 -10.22
N GLY A 195 -9.17 9.52 -11.09
CA GLY A 195 -8.55 10.30 -12.17
C GLY A 195 -7.68 9.47 -13.13
N ILE A 196 -7.91 8.16 -13.19
CA ILE A 196 -7.16 7.26 -14.07
C ILE A 196 -7.70 7.34 -15.50
N TRP A 197 -6.86 7.05 -16.47
CA TRP A 197 -7.24 7.04 -17.88
C TRP A 197 -8.01 5.79 -18.26
N THR A 198 -8.88 5.88 -19.26
CA THR A 198 -9.49 4.73 -19.93
C THR A 198 -8.49 4.05 -20.86
N HIS A 199 -8.74 2.78 -21.17
CA HIS A 199 -7.98 2.07 -22.20
C HIS A 199 -8.08 2.78 -23.57
N GLU A 200 -9.17 3.49 -23.84
CA GLU A 200 -9.33 4.30 -25.06
C GLU A 200 -8.41 5.52 -25.03
N GLN A 201 -8.43 6.31 -23.95
CA GLN A 201 -7.54 7.46 -23.78
C GLN A 201 -6.06 7.06 -23.87
N MET A 202 -5.69 5.94 -23.25
CA MET A 202 -4.31 5.45 -23.31
C MET A 202 -3.93 5.01 -24.73
N ARG A 203 -4.82 4.32 -25.45
CA ARG A 203 -4.59 3.87 -26.83
C ARG A 203 -4.50 5.05 -27.80
N GLU A 204 -5.26 6.11 -27.57
CA GLU A 204 -5.17 7.35 -28.35
C GLU A 204 -3.81 8.03 -28.17
N ALA A 205 -3.31 8.10 -26.92
CA ALA A 205 -2.05 8.76 -26.60
C ALA A 205 -0.80 7.92 -26.95
N ARG A 206 -0.83 6.62 -26.65
CA ARG A 206 0.29 5.66 -26.81
C ARG A 206 -0.24 4.28 -27.21
N PRO A 207 -0.63 4.08 -28.49
CA PRO A 207 -1.19 2.81 -28.96
C PRO A 207 -0.22 1.62 -28.85
N ASP A 208 1.08 1.88 -28.69
CA ASP A 208 2.12 0.88 -28.51
C ASP A 208 2.26 0.38 -27.06
N VAL A 209 1.70 1.10 -26.08
CA VAL A 209 1.84 0.77 -24.66
C VAL A 209 0.78 -0.25 -24.24
N GLN A 210 1.21 -1.30 -23.54
CA GLN A 210 0.29 -2.18 -22.84
C GLN A 210 -0.17 -1.49 -21.55
N TYR A 211 -1.47 -1.24 -21.44
CA TYR A 211 -2.06 -0.60 -20.26
C TYR A 211 -3.06 -1.53 -19.61
N GLU A 212 -2.85 -1.80 -18.33
CA GLU A 212 -3.73 -2.66 -17.53
C GLU A 212 -4.07 -1.96 -16.21
N ARG A 213 -5.33 -2.06 -15.82
CA ARG A 213 -5.81 -1.61 -14.52
C ARG A 213 -5.86 -2.81 -13.59
N ILE A 214 -5.24 -2.68 -12.42
CA ILE A 214 -5.10 -3.76 -11.45
C ILE A 214 -6.14 -3.55 -10.36
N GLU A 215 -7.13 -4.43 -10.32
CA GLU A 215 -8.29 -4.33 -9.45
C GLU A 215 -8.39 -5.59 -8.58
N ALA A 216 -7.54 -5.67 -7.55
CA ALA A 216 -7.51 -6.82 -6.65
C ALA A 216 -8.89 -7.07 -5.98
N ASP A 217 -9.67 -6.02 -5.72
CA ASP A 217 -11.05 -6.12 -5.22
C ASP A 217 -11.98 -6.82 -6.21
N THR A 218 -11.91 -6.46 -7.50
CA THR A 218 -12.66 -7.15 -8.55
C THR A 218 -12.27 -8.63 -8.63
N MET A 219 -10.98 -8.95 -8.48
CA MET A 219 -10.50 -10.34 -8.44
C MET A 219 -11.03 -11.10 -7.23
N MET A 220 -11.00 -10.50 -6.04
CA MET A 220 -11.53 -11.12 -4.82
C MET A 220 -13.02 -11.42 -4.93
N GLU A 221 -13.79 -10.55 -5.58
CA GLU A 221 -15.23 -10.76 -5.79
C GLU A 221 -15.53 -11.82 -6.85
N LYS A 222 -14.86 -11.75 -8.01
CA LYS A 222 -15.23 -12.54 -9.21
C LYS A 222 -14.42 -13.82 -9.39
N GLU A 223 -13.17 -13.83 -8.94
CA GLU A 223 -12.20 -14.91 -9.14
C GLU A 223 -11.46 -15.23 -7.82
N PRO A 224 -12.15 -15.51 -6.70
CA PRO A 224 -11.51 -15.59 -5.39
C PRO A 224 -10.48 -16.73 -5.27
N TRP A 225 -10.64 -17.80 -6.05
CA TRP A 225 -9.64 -18.87 -6.12
C TRP A 225 -8.38 -18.48 -6.89
N ARG A 226 -8.47 -17.51 -7.81
CA ARG A 226 -7.29 -16.91 -8.45
C ARG A 226 -6.52 -16.08 -7.43
N TYR A 227 -7.22 -15.30 -6.61
CA TYR A 227 -6.62 -14.60 -5.46
C TYR A 227 -5.91 -15.58 -4.51
N ASN A 228 -6.57 -16.69 -4.16
CA ASN A 228 -5.95 -17.78 -3.39
C ASN A 228 -4.64 -18.29 -4.00
N GLY A 229 -4.64 -18.47 -5.32
CA GLY A 229 -3.47 -18.92 -6.07
C GLY A 229 -2.27 -17.99 -5.88
N TYR A 230 -2.49 -16.67 -5.89
CA TYR A 230 -1.44 -15.71 -5.60
C TYR A 230 -0.97 -15.79 -4.14
N LEU A 231 -1.87 -15.92 -3.16
CA LEU A 231 -1.46 -16.10 -1.76
C LEU A 231 -0.59 -17.35 -1.57
N LYS A 232 -0.84 -18.43 -2.32
CA LYS A 232 0.01 -19.62 -2.32
C LYS A 232 1.38 -19.37 -2.94
N ARG A 233 1.45 -18.59 -4.04
CA ARG A 233 2.74 -18.16 -4.63
C ARG A 233 3.57 -17.31 -3.67
N LEU A 234 2.93 -16.56 -2.76
CA LEU A 234 3.65 -15.85 -1.70
C LEU A 234 4.49 -16.83 -0.88
N LEU A 235 3.90 -17.96 -0.47
CA LEU A 235 4.61 -18.98 0.33
C LEU A 235 5.85 -19.47 -0.42
N GLU A 236 5.71 -19.76 -1.71
CA GLU A 236 6.82 -20.19 -2.57
C GLU A 236 7.95 -19.14 -2.62
N ARG A 237 7.61 -17.85 -2.69
CA ARG A 237 8.61 -16.76 -2.70
C ARG A 237 9.30 -16.55 -1.36
N VAL A 238 8.57 -16.71 -0.26
CA VAL A 238 9.14 -16.65 1.09
C VAL A 238 10.11 -17.81 1.28
N ASP A 239 9.73 -19.02 0.89
CA ASP A 239 10.59 -20.21 0.98
C ASP A 239 11.84 -20.10 0.11
N ALA A 240 11.75 -19.44 -1.06
CA ALA A 240 12.89 -19.13 -1.92
C ALA A 240 13.80 -18.01 -1.38
N GLY A 241 13.45 -17.38 -0.25
CA GLY A 241 14.17 -16.23 0.32
C GLY A 241 14.06 -14.96 -0.53
N GLY A 242 13.12 -14.92 -1.48
CA GLY A 242 12.93 -13.82 -2.41
C GLY A 242 12.03 -12.70 -1.90
N LEU A 243 11.41 -12.88 -0.73
CA LEU A 243 10.48 -11.92 -0.17
C LEU A 243 10.55 -11.89 1.36
N LEU A 244 10.68 -10.69 1.92
CA LEU A 244 10.65 -10.43 3.35
C LEU A 244 9.32 -9.74 3.73
N PRO A 245 8.82 -9.97 4.95
CA PRO A 245 7.63 -9.27 5.42
C PRO A 245 7.92 -7.77 5.53
N ILE A 246 6.89 -6.94 5.38
CA ILE A 246 7.07 -5.50 5.52
C ILE A 246 7.23 -5.14 7.00
N ASN A 247 8.28 -4.38 7.31
CA ASN A 247 8.46 -3.84 8.65
C ASN A 247 7.35 -2.84 8.99
N MET A 248 6.47 -3.19 9.93
CA MET A 248 5.35 -2.36 10.35
C MET A 248 5.77 -1.09 11.11
N ARG A 249 7.01 -0.97 11.57
CA ARG A 249 7.52 0.14 12.40
C ARG A 249 8.54 0.97 11.63
N LEU A 250 8.11 1.69 10.59
CA LEU A 250 8.94 2.72 9.96
C LEU A 250 8.77 4.04 10.71
N GLY A 251 9.74 4.37 11.57
CA GLY A 251 9.83 5.69 12.20
C GLY A 251 10.52 6.67 11.27
N PHE A 252 9.83 7.74 10.86
CA PHE A 252 10.47 8.91 10.25
C PHE A 252 10.58 10.02 11.31
N ALA A 253 11.49 11.00 11.16
CA ALA A 253 11.71 12.03 12.18
C ALA A 253 10.48 12.94 12.37
N SER A 254 9.57 12.99 11.39
CA SER A 254 8.23 13.60 11.51
C SER A 254 7.17 12.74 12.23
N GLY A 255 7.48 11.51 12.66
CA GLY A 255 6.57 10.58 13.34
C GLY A 255 6.60 9.15 12.76
N TYR A 256 5.99 8.19 13.46
CA TYR A 256 5.83 6.82 12.95
C TYR A 256 4.88 6.80 11.75
N LEU A 257 5.37 6.32 10.62
CA LEU A 257 4.52 5.83 9.55
C LEU A 257 4.34 4.32 9.81
N LEU A 258 3.20 3.93 10.39
CA LEU A 258 2.74 2.56 10.15
C LEU A 258 2.65 2.41 8.63
N VAL A 259 3.30 1.39 8.07
CA VAL A 259 3.11 1.03 6.66
C VAL A 259 1.68 0.51 6.52
N GLY A 260 0.74 1.45 6.46
CA GLY A 260 -0.66 1.19 6.35
C GLY A 260 -1.00 0.99 4.89
N VAL A 261 -1.59 -0.16 4.59
CA VAL A 261 -2.52 -0.32 3.47
C VAL A 261 -3.40 0.93 3.44
N ALA A 262 -3.25 1.76 2.42
CA ALA A 262 -3.78 3.10 2.39
C ALA A 262 -5.32 3.07 2.36
N SER A 263 -5.96 3.14 3.53
CA SER A 263 -7.10 4.04 3.84
C SER A 263 -7.80 3.74 5.19
N SER A 264 -7.50 2.64 5.88
CA SER A 264 -8.31 2.21 7.05
C SER A 264 -7.67 2.40 8.43
N VAL A 265 -6.34 2.50 8.52
CA VAL A 265 -5.63 2.31 9.81
C VAL A 265 -5.36 3.62 10.57
N PHE A 266 -5.26 4.77 9.87
CA PHE A 266 -4.67 5.96 10.47
C PHE A 266 -5.56 6.70 11.48
N TRP A 267 -6.89 6.58 11.36
CA TRP A 267 -7.81 7.25 12.29
C TRP A 267 -7.91 6.55 13.65
N PHE A 268 -7.55 5.27 13.75
CA PHE A 268 -7.85 4.48 14.94
C PHE A 268 -6.72 4.42 15.96
N VAL A 269 -5.44 4.55 15.55
CA VAL A 269 -4.30 4.49 16.50
C VAL A 269 -4.27 5.72 17.42
N VAL A 270 -4.67 6.90 16.92
CA VAL A 270 -4.82 8.10 17.74
C VAL A 270 -6.05 7.98 18.67
N GLY A 271 -7.14 7.39 18.19
CA GLY A 271 -8.36 7.15 18.98
C GLY A 271 -8.18 6.11 20.10
N LEU A 272 -7.42 5.03 19.84
CA LEU A 272 -7.14 3.98 20.82
C LEU A 272 -6.23 4.49 21.93
N ARG A 273 -5.18 5.28 21.63
CA ARG A 273 -4.30 5.82 22.68
C ARG A 273 -5.03 6.82 23.57
N MET A 274 -5.93 7.64 23.02
CA MET A 274 -6.79 8.54 23.81
C MET A 274 -7.83 7.79 24.64
N SER A 275 -8.43 6.72 24.10
CA SER A 275 -9.42 5.89 24.81
C SER A 275 -8.79 5.01 25.90
N TYR A 276 -7.54 4.56 25.70
CA TYR A 276 -6.79 3.80 26.69
C TYR A 276 -6.35 4.69 27.86
N LEU A 277 -5.91 5.92 27.57
CA LEU A 277 -5.64 6.94 28.61
C LEU A 277 -6.92 7.35 29.35
N SER A 278 -8.07 7.45 28.66
CA SER A 278 -9.34 7.79 29.33
C SER A 278 -9.89 6.66 30.20
N ARG A 279 -9.61 5.39 29.88
CA ARG A 279 -10.08 4.23 30.68
C ARG A 279 -9.16 3.85 31.83
N HIS A 280 -7.89 4.26 31.83
CA HIS A 280 -6.94 3.92 32.91
C HIS A 280 -6.59 5.08 33.84
N VAL A 281 -6.93 6.32 33.50
CA VAL A 281 -6.75 7.47 34.41
C VAL A 281 -8.01 7.78 35.24
N PHE A 282 -9.17 7.22 34.89
CA PHE A 282 -10.45 7.56 35.54
C PHE A 282 -10.94 6.57 36.62
N GLN A 283 -10.10 5.64 37.08
CA GLN A 283 -10.49 4.71 38.15
C GLN A 283 -10.17 5.17 39.58
N GLY A 284 -9.83 6.44 39.80
CA GLY A 284 -9.71 6.93 41.17
C GLY A 284 -9.30 8.38 41.29
N PHE A 285 -10.18 9.31 40.93
CA PHE A 285 -10.09 10.68 41.44
C PHE A 285 -11.48 11.25 41.63
N GLU A 286 -11.84 11.45 42.91
CA GLU A 286 -13.00 12.20 43.34
C GLU A 286 -12.92 13.66 42.87
N GLU A 287 -14.10 14.25 42.73
CA GLU A 287 -14.41 15.55 42.14
C GLU A 287 -13.56 16.70 42.71
N GLY A 288 -12.90 17.45 41.83
CA GLY A 288 -12.33 18.75 42.19
C GLY A 288 -11.37 19.33 41.15
N VAL A 289 -11.71 20.52 40.65
CA VAL A 289 -10.89 21.57 39.96
C VAL A 289 -9.99 21.16 38.77
N ALA A 290 -9.34 20.01 38.77
CA ALA A 290 -8.47 19.50 37.70
C ALA A 290 -9.24 19.15 36.41
N TYR A 291 -10.51 18.74 36.53
CA TYR A 291 -11.38 18.43 35.38
C TYR A 291 -11.62 19.66 34.49
N TRP A 292 -11.79 20.84 35.11
CA TRP A 292 -12.01 22.09 34.38
C TRP A 292 -10.73 22.64 33.73
N GLN A 293 -9.56 22.43 34.34
CA GLN A 293 -8.28 22.79 33.72
C GLN A 293 -7.95 21.88 32.52
N LEU A 294 -8.30 20.59 32.59
CA LEU A 294 -8.13 19.65 31.48
C LEU A 294 -9.07 19.97 30.31
N LEU A 295 -10.33 20.33 30.60
CA LEU A 295 -11.28 20.80 29.60
C LEU A 295 -10.84 22.12 28.96
N LEU A 296 -10.29 23.06 29.73
CA LEU A 296 -9.71 24.29 29.17
C LEU A 296 -8.52 24.01 28.24
N PHE A 297 -7.67 23.04 28.60
CA PHE A 297 -6.53 22.64 27.78
C PHE A 297 -6.96 21.96 26.49
N VAL A 298 -7.93 21.04 26.55
CA VAL A 298 -8.52 20.41 25.35
C VAL A 298 -9.22 21.45 24.47
N TYR A 299 -9.94 22.42 25.05
CA TYR A 299 -10.58 23.48 24.30
C TYR A 299 -9.57 24.42 23.63
N LEU A 300 -8.47 24.76 24.29
CA LEU A 300 -7.37 25.56 23.72
C LEU A 300 -6.63 24.83 22.60
N VAL A 301 -6.41 23.51 22.73
CA VAL A 301 -5.78 22.68 21.69
C VAL A 301 -6.70 22.55 20.47
N VAL A 302 -8.00 22.31 20.67
CA VAL A 302 -8.99 22.25 19.58
C VAL A 302 -9.16 23.63 18.92
N ALA A 303 -9.13 24.72 19.68
CA ALA A 303 -9.16 26.07 19.14
C ALA A 303 -7.89 26.41 18.33
N CYS A 304 -6.70 25.97 18.76
CA CYS A 304 -5.46 26.10 18.00
C CYS A 304 -5.47 25.30 16.68
N ILE A 305 -6.06 24.10 16.69
CA ILE A 305 -6.21 23.26 15.49
C ILE A 305 -7.22 23.90 14.51
N CYS A 306 -8.34 24.43 15.01
CA CYS A 306 -9.30 25.16 14.18
C CYS A 306 -8.73 26.46 13.59
N TRP A 307 -7.85 27.16 14.32
CA TRP A 307 -7.15 28.34 13.79
C TRP A 307 -6.15 27.95 12.69
N TYR A 308 -5.40 26.86 12.87
CA TYR A 308 -4.45 26.36 11.85
C TYR A 308 -5.15 25.91 10.55
N VAL A 309 -6.33 25.29 10.67
CA VAL A 309 -7.15 24.90 9.51
C VAL A 309 -7.75 26.12 8.79
N TRP A 310 -8.06 27.20 9.51
CA TRP A 310 -8.56 28.44 8.89
C TRP A 310 -7.45 29.23 8.17
N LEU A 311 -6.21 29.22 8.67
CA LEU A 311 -5.07 29.88 8.04
C LEU A 311 -4.61 29.17 6.73
N PHE A 312 -4.83 27.86 6.63
CA PHE A 312 -4.45 27.04 5.47
C PHE A 312 -5.49 27.06 4.33
N CYS A 313 -6.69 27.61 4.57
CA CYS A 313 -7.71 27.81 3.54
C CYS A 313 -7.62 29.18 2.84
N LEU A 314 -6.61 29.99 3.18
CA LEU A 314 -6.42 31.34 2.62
C LEU A 314 -5.12 31.52 1.81
N PHE A 315 -4.39 30.44 1.49
CA PHE A 315 -3.27 30.43 0.54
C PHE A 315 -3.25 29.17 -0.31
#